data_AF-A0A8T4ZH66-F1
#
_entry.id   AF-A0A8T4ZH66-F1
#
_cell.length_a   1.000
_cell.length_b   1.000
_cell.length_c   1.000
_cell.angle_alpha   90.00
_cell.angle_beta   90.00
_cell.angle_gamma   90.00
#
_symmetry.space_group_name_H-M   'P 1'
#
loop_
_entity.id
_entity.type
_entity.pdbx_description
1 polymer ?
#
loop_
_entity_poly.entity_id
_entity_poly.type
_entity_poly.pdbx_seq_one_letter_code
_entity_poly.pdbx_strand_id
1 'polypeptide(L)'
;ISGQGADELFCGYHKFLRVLREKGRKSLELATLESVREAYKTSFQVVEQTVAPEKVKILHPFADLNLIIFGLAIPSNMKVQGPYDILRKRILRDAGLRLGLPEEIVRRHKKAIQYSTGVDKGISMVAKRKHLKTREYVRKIFEESFKTITGESEM
;
A
#
# COMPACT_ATOMS: atom_id res chain seq x y z
N ILE A 1 -9.85 11.98 2.68
CA ILE A 1 -8.41 11.87 3.03
C ILE A 1 -8.05 10.38 3.11
N SER A 2 -6.85 9.98 2.70
CA SER A 2 -6.33 8.61 2.89
C SER A 2 -4.97 8.59 3.57
N GLY A 3 -4.55 7.44 4.09
CA GLY A 3 -3.20 7.20 4.62
C GLY A 3 -2.21 6.61 3.61
N GLN A 4 -2.52 6.64 2.30
CA GLN A 4 -1.63 6.11 1.26
C GLN A 4 -0.31 6.88 1.22
N GLY A 5 0.78 6.21 0.85
CA GLY A 5 2.15 6.77 0.85
C GLY A 5 2.92 6.53 2.16
N ALA A 6 2.23 6.25 3.26
CA ALA A 6 2.88 6.02 4.56
C ALA A 6 3.76 4.76 4.57
N ASP A 7 3.33 3.69 3.89
CA ASP A 7 4.08 2.44 3.86
C ASP A 7 5.32 2.53 2.96
N GLU A 8 5.25 3.33 1.88
CA GLU A 8 6.36 3.65 1.00
C GLU A 8 7.41 4.50 1.72
N LEU A 9 6.98 5.58 2.39
CA LEU A 9 7.88 6.56 3.01
C LEU A 9 8.52 6.05 4.32
N PHE A 10 7.77 5.28 5.12
CA PHE A 10 8.19 4.83 6.46
C PHE A 10 8.44 3.32 6.55
N CYS A 11 8.73 2.67 5.42
CA CYS A 11 9.13 1.26 5.35
C CYS A 11 8.08 0.24 5.87
N GLY A 12 6.80 0.46 5.60
CA GLY A 12 5.70 -0.36 6.11
C GLY A 12 5.44 -1.68 5.37
N TYR A 13 6.12 -1.95 4.26
CA TYR A 13 6.02 -3.23 3.53
C TYR A 13 7.05 -4.26 3.99
N HIS A 14 6.70 -5.56 3.91
CA HIS A 14 7.66 -6.64 4.21
C HIS A 14 8.87 -6.67 3.27
N LYS A 15 8.75 -6.13 2.04
CA LYS A 15 9.86 -6.04 1.08
C LYS A 15 11.07 -5.30 1.67
N PHE A 16 10.85 -4.30 2.53
CA PHE A 16 11.92 -3.54 3.16
C PHE A 16 12.73 -4.36 4.16
N LEU A 17 12.07 -5.22 4.94
CA LEU A 17 12.75 -6.15 5.84
C LEU A 17 13.63 -7.14 5.08
N ARG A 18 13.13 -7.62 3.93
CA ARG A 18 13.89 -8.49 3.03
C ARG A 18 15.14 -7.79 2.48
N VAL A 19 14.98 -6.56 1.96
CA VAL A 19 16.11 -5.75 1.47
C VAL A 19 17.12 -5.50 2.58
N LEU A 20 16.67 -5.15 3.79
CA LEU A 20 17.56 -4.92 4.93
C LEU A 20 18.36 -6.18 5.29
N ARG A 21 17.70 -7.34 5.30
CA ARG A 21 18.34 -8.63 5.61
C ARG A 21 19.39 -9.03 4.58
N GLU A 22 19.08 -8.85 3.30
CA GLU A 22 19.88 -9.39 2.19
C GLU A 22 20.94 -8.41 1.69
N LYS A 23 20.69 -7.10 1.81
CA LYS A 23 21.50 -6.05 1.16
C LYS A 23 21.91 -4.91 2.10
N GLY A 24 21.43 -4.89 3.34
CA GLY A 24 21.80 -3.89 4.33
C GLY A 24 21.07 -2.54 4.19
N ARG A 25 21.51 -1.57 5.01
CA ARG A 25 20.79 -0.30 5.25
C ARG A 25 20.84 0.66 4.05
N LYS A 26 22.00 0.75 3.38
CA LYS A 26 22.15 1.60 2.18
C LYS A 26 21.17 1.19 1.07
N SER A 27 21.01 -0.11 0.84
CA SER A 27 20.02 -0.62 -0.12
C SER A 27 18.58 -0.43 0.34
N LEU A 28 18.32 -0.45 1.65
CA LEU A 28 17.00 -0.12 2.20
C LEU A 28 16.63 1.34 1.93
N GLU A 29 17.57 2.27 2.07
CA GLU A 29 17.34 3.70 1.77
C GLU A 29 17.02 3.92 0.29
N LEU A 30 17.80 3.32 -0.61
CA LEU A 30 17.52 3.34 -2.05
C LEU A 30 16.15 2.71 -2.39
N ALA A 31 15.83 1.57 -1.77
CA ALA A 31 14.54 0.92 -1.96
C ALA A 31 13.36 1.76 -1.43
N THR A 32 13.59 2.57 -0.38
CA THR A 32 12.58 3.49 0.18
C THR A 32 12.34 4.64 -0.80
N LEU A 33 13.42 5.27 -1.30
CA LEU A 33 13.34 6.32 -2.31
C LEU A 33 12.60 5.82 -3.57
N GLU A 34 12.97 4.65 -4.08
CA GLU A 34 12.32 4.07 -5.25
C GLU A 34 10.84 3.75 -4.99
N SER A 35 10.50 3.27 -3.79
CA SER A 35 9.11 3.01 -3.42
C SER A 35 8.27 4.28 -3.35
N VAL A 36 8.85 5.41 -2.92
CA VAL A 36 8.18 6.72 -2.94
C VAL A 36 8.03 7.21 -4.39
N ARG A 37 9.08 7.08 -5.21
CA ARG A 37 9.06 7.47 -6.63
C ARG A 37 7.97 6.75 -7.43
N GLU A 38 7.75 5.46 -7.15
CA GLU A 38 6.73 4.63 -7.83
C GLU A 38 5.34 4.69 -7.15
N ALA A 39 5.17 5.45 -6.08
CA ALA A 39 3.92 5.50 -5.31
C ALA A 39 2.74 6.04 -6.15
N TYR A 40 2.99 6.94 -7.11
CA TYR A 40 1.95 7.45 -8.00
C TYR A 40 1.24 6.35 -8.78
N LYS A 41 1.97 5.37 -9.31
CA LYS A 41 1.43 4.20 -10.02
C LYS A 41 0.91 3.12 -9.11
N THR A 42 1.65 2.85 -8.03
CA THR A 42 1.45 1.62 -7.24
C THR A 42 0.56 1.81 -6.02
N SER A 43 0.31 3.05 -5.59
CA SER A 43 -0.46 3.38 -4.38
C SER A 43 -1.57 4.41 -4.68
N PHE A 44 -1.20 5.60 -5.17
CA PHE A 44 -2.15 6.71 -5.34
C PHE A 44 -3.15 6.46 -6.47
N GLN A 45 -2.68 6.01 -7.65
CA GLN A 45 -3.54 5.77 -8.81
C GLN A 45 -4.72 4.86 -8.50
N VAL A 46 -4.52 3.77 -7.73
CA VAL A 46 -5.60 2.85 -7.38
C VAL A 46 -6.69 3.55 -6.58
N VAL A 47 -6.32 4.40 -5.61
CA VAL A 47 -7.30 5.12 -4.79
C VAL A 47 -7.98 6.23 -5.59
N GLU A 48 -7.21 7.00 -6.36
CA GLU A 48 -7.73 8.04 -7.25
C GLU A 48 -8.77 7.45 -8.24
N GLN A 49 -8.47 6.31 -8.86
CA GLN A 49 -9.40 5.62 -9.76
C GLN A 49 -10.68 5.16 -9.07
N THR A 50 -10.63 4.77 -7.78
CA THR A 50 -11.83 4.36 -7.03
C THR A 50 -12.74 5.53 -6.66
N VAL A 51 -12.22 6.76 -6.59
CA VAL A 51 -13.02 7.94 -6.25
C VAL A 51 -13.37 8.80 -7.46
N ALA A 52 -12.67 8.61 -8.60
CA ALA A 52 -12.88 9.41 -9.81
C ALA A 52 -14.34 9.47 -10.32
N PRO A 53 -15.16 8.40 -10.23
CA PRO A 53 -16.57 8.47 -10.62
C PRO A 53 -17.45 9.26 -9.64
N GLU A 54 -16.94 9.51 -8.43
CA GLU A 54 -17.68 10.11 -7.34
C GLU A 54 -17.48 11.64 -7.29
N LYS A 55 -18.41 12.37 -6.69
CA LYS A 55 -18.30 13.84 -6.48
C LYS A 55 -17.38 14.22 -5.32
N VAL A 56 -16.37 13.40 -5.03
CA VAL A 56 -15.45 13.60 -3.90
C VAL A 56 -14.00 13.69 -4.38
N LYS A 57 -13.21 14.54 -3.72
CA LYS A 57 -11.77 14.64 -3.93
C LYS A 57 -11.04 13.87 -2.84
N ILE A 58 -10.16 12.95 -3.22
CA ILE A 58 -9.26 12.32 -2.26
C ILE A 58 -8.03 13.20 -2.02
N LEU A 59 -7.52 13.19 -0.79
CA LEU A 59 -6.29 13.86 -0.40
C LEU A 59 -5.33 12.83 0.17
N HIS A 60 -4.06 12.97 -0.18
CA HIS A 60 -2.96 12.10 0.22
C HIS A 60 -1.93 12.91 1.02
N PRO A 61 -2.08 13.07 2.35
CA PRO A 61 -1.15 13.87 3.15
C PRO A 61 0.31 13.41 3.06
N PHE A 62 0.55 12.10 2.90
CA PHE A 62 1.90 11.56 2.70
C PHE A 62 2.49 11.80 1.30
N ALA A 63 1.73 12.43 0.40
CA ALA A 63 2.22 12.92 -0.88
C ALA A 63 2.71 14.40 -0.80
N ASP A 64 2.61 15.04 0.36
CA ASP A 64 3.17 16.37 0.58
C ASP A 64 4.70 16.36 0.42
N LEU A 65 5.23 17.29 -0.37
CA LEU A 65 6.65 17.32 -0.71
C LEU A 65 7.54 17.56 0.51
N ASN A 66 7.13 18.43 1.43
CA ASN A 66 7.92 18.71 2.64
C ASN A 66 7.97 17.48 3.55
N LEU A 67 6.84 16.79 3.70
CA LEU A 67 6.77 15.53 4.43
C LEU A 67 7.59 14.42 3.76
N ILE A 68 7.60 14.34 2.44
CA ILE A 68 8.44 13.39 1.69
C ILE A 68 9.91 13.68 1.94
N ILE A 69 10.35 14.93 1.79
CA ILE A 69 11.76 15.33 2.01
C ILE A 69 12.17 15.00 3.44
N PHE A 70 11.37 15.40 4.42
CA PHE A 70 11.61 15.10 5.83
C PHE A 70 11.65 13.58 6.07
N GLY A 71 10.65 12.87 5.58
CA GLY A 71 10.51 11.43 5.76
C GLY A 71 11.68 10.66 5.15
N LEU A 72 12.19 11.05 3.98
CA LEU A 72 13.35 10.45 3.34
C LEU A 72 14.65 10.71 4.10
N ALA A 73 14.80 11.90 4.71
CA ALA A 73 15.97 12.25 5.52
C ALA A 73 16.06 11.48 6.85
N ILE A 74 14.96 10.95 7.36
CA ILE A 74 14.96 10.16 8.60
C ILE A 74 15.81 8.88 8.43
N PRO A 75 16.78 8.63 9.34
CA PRO A 75 17.58 7.41 9.35
C PRO A 75 16.74 6.13 9.29
N SER A 76 17.17 5.17 8.47
CA SER A 76 16.42 3.93 8.22
C SER A 76 16.20 3.08 9.48
N ASN A 77 17.10 3.14 10.47
CA ASN A 77 16.97 2.49 11.78
C ASN A 77 15.82 3.05 12.64
N MET A 78 15.39 4.29 12.40
CA MET A 78 14.20 4.87 13.06
C MET A 78 12.90 4.45 12.36
N LYS A 79 12.96 3.96 11.13
CA LYS A 79 11.79 3.44 10.39
C LYS A 79 11.57 1.96 10.66
N VAL A 80 12.65 1.18 10.69
CA VAL A 80 12.67 -0.26 10.98
C VAL A 80 13.87 -0.60 11.87
N GLN A 81 13.62 -1.29 12.98
CA GLN A 81 14.69 -1.61 13.95
C GLN A 81 15.63 -2.73 13.47
N GLY A 82 15.14 -3.63 12.62
CA GLY A 82 15.92 -4.76 12.15
C GLY A 82 15.17 -5.60 11.11
N PRO A 83 15.81 -6.64 10.55
CA PRO A 83 15.25 -7.47 9.47
C PRO A 83 14.04 -8.32 9.89
N TYR A 84 13.76 -8.42 11.19
CA TYR A 84 12.61 -9.15 11.74
C TYR A 84 11.60 -8.22 12.44
N ASP A 85 11.71 -6.90 12.24
CA ASP A 85 10.81 -5.93 12.85
C ASP A 85 9.38 -6.08 12.29
N ILE A 86 8.52 -6.77 13.04
CA ILE A 86 7.12 -7.03 12.65
C ILE A 86 6.27 -5.75 12.61
N LEU A 87 6.61 -4.77 13.46
CA LEU A 87 5.85 -3.54 13.59
C LEU A 87 6.10 -2.63 12.39
N ARG A 88 7.37 -2.38 12.02
CA ARG A 88 7.76 -1.39 11.00
C ARG A 88 7.21 0.02 11.30
N LYS A 89 7.54 1.02 10.48
CA LYS A 89 7.03 2.40 10.62
C LYS A 89 7.25 2.95 12.03
N ARG A 90 8.38 2.61 12.66
CA ARG A 90 8.62 2.84 14.09
C ARG A 90 8.49 4.32 14.47
N ILE A 91 9.12 5.22 13.72
CA ILE A 91 8.99 6.67 13.89
C ILE A 91 7.54 7.16 13.76
N LEU A 92 6.78 6.63 12.80
CA LEU A 92 5.38 7.04 12.59
C LEU A 92 4.48 6.55 13.74
N ARG A 93 4.78 5.37 14.29
CA ARG A 93 4.12 4.84 15.48
C ARG A 93 4.45 5.66 16.73
N ASP A 94 5.70 6.02 16.92
CA ASP A 94 6.12 6.91 18.01
C ASP A 94 5.41 8.27 17.94
N ALA A 95 5.35 8.87 16.74
CA ALA A 95 4.58 10.09 16.51
C ALA A 95 3.09 9.91 16.88
N GLY A 96 2.47 8.79 16.47
CA GLY A 96 1.09 8.48 16.84
C GLY A 96 0.86 8.35 18.36
N LEU A 97 1.80 7.74 19.08
CA LEU A 97 1.74 7.64 20.54
C LEU A 97 1.83 9.01 21.21
N ARG A 98 2.77 9.86 20.74
CA ARG A 98 2.95 11.24 21.25
C ARG A 98 1.72 12.13 20.98
N LEU A 99 0.97 11.84 19.92
CA LEU A 99 -0.30 12.49 19.60
C LEU A 99 -1.49 11.96 20.43
N GLY A 100 -1.27 10.98 21.32
CA GLY A 100 -2.31 10.44 22.19
C GLY A 100 -3.20 9.37 21.54
N LEU A 101 -2.77 8.76 20.42
CA LEU A 101 -3.52 7.63 19.86
C LEU A 101 -3.47 6.42 20.80
N PRO A 102 -4.55 5.63 20.91
CA PRO A 102 -4.57 4.42 21.73
C PRO A 102 -3.44 3.47 21.36
N GLU A 103 -2.78 2.93 22.37
CA GLU A 103 -1.62 2.06 22.18
C GLU A 103 -1.95 0.82 21.34
N GLU A 104 -3.16 0.29 21.46
CA GLU A 104 -3.66 -0.81 20.62
C GLU A 104 -3.65 -0.49 19.12
N ILE A 105 -3.92 0.76 18.74
CA ILE A 105 -3.88 1.22 17.34
C ILE A 105 -2.43 1.40 16.90
N VAL A 106 -1.62 2.05 17.74
CA VAL A 106 -0.21 2.35 17.46
C VAL A 106 0.63 1.08 17.36
N ARG A 107 0.35 0.06 18.16
CA ARG A 107 1.08 -1.22 18.17
C ARG A 107 0.48 -2.27 17.23
N ARG A 108 -0.62 -1.98 16.54
CA ARG A 108 -1.22 -2.93 15.59
C ARG A 108 -0.27 -3.27 14.45
N HIS A 109 -0.06 -4.57 14.20
CA HIS A 109 0.73 -5.03 13.06
C HIS A 109 0.13 -4.53 11.74
N LYS A 110 0.97 -4.07 10.81
CA LYS A 110 0.50 -3.72 9.46
C LYS A 110 -0.06 -4.96 8.78
N LYS A 111 -1.30 -4.87 8.32
CA LYS A 111 -1.96 -5.79 7.41
C LYS A 111 -2.45 -5.01 6.19
N ALA A 112 -2.27 -5.56 5.00
CA ALA A 112 -2.79 -4.92 3.78
C ALA A 112 -4.34 -5.01 3.76
N ILE A 113 -4.99 -4.01 3.15
CA ILE A 113 -6.44 -3.83 3.22
C ILE A 113 -7.22 -5.06 2.75
N GLN A 114 -6.71 -5.73 1.71
CA GLN A 114 -7.37 -6.90 1.14
C GLN A 114 -7.46 -8.06 2.13
N TYR A 115 -6.45 -8.22 2.98
CA TYR A 115 -6.41 -9.28 4.00
C TYR A 115 -7.15 -8.88 5.27
N SER A 116 -7.10 -7.61 5.66
CA SER A 116 -7.80 -7.14 6.87
C SER A 116 -9.30 -7.08 6.70
N THR A 117 -9.79 -6.82 5.49
CA THR A 117 -11.23 -6.81 5.15
C THR A 117 -11.75 -8.21 4.79
N GLY A 118 -10.86 -9.15 4.44
CA GLY A 118 -11.25 -10.48 3.96
C GLY A 118 -11.81 -10.50 2.54
N VAL A 119 -11.70 -9.39 1.79
CA VAL A 119 -12.13 -9.34 0.39
C VAL A 119 -11.38 -10.34 -0.48
N ASP A 120 -10.11 -10.62 -0.16
CA ASP A 120 -9.31 -11.65 -0.84
C ASP A 120 -9.95 -13.04 -0.71
N LYS A 121 -10.44 -13.37 0.49
CA LYS A 121 -11.16 -14.62 0.78
C LYS A 121 -12.51 -14.64 0.08
N GLY A 122 -13.24 -13.53 0.08
CA GLY A 122 -14.52 -13.39 -0.61
C GLY A 122 -14.38 -13.66 -2.11
N ILE A 123 -13.44 -12.99 -2.78
CA ILE A 123 -13.16 -13.20 -4.21
C ILE A 123 -12.73 -14.64 -4.47
N SER A 124 -11.88 -15.22 -3.63
CA SER A 124 -11.45 -16.62 -3.78
C SER A 124 -12.62 -17.60 -3.66
N MET A 125 -13.56 -17.36 -2.75
CA MET A 125 -14.75 -18.19 -2.59
C MET A 125 -15.66 -18.14 -3.83
N VAL A 126 -15.88 -16.96 -4.38
CA VAL A 126 -16.67 -16.79 -5.62
C VAL A 126 -15.98 -17.47 -6.80
N ALA A 127 -14.66 -17.31 -6.94
CA ALA A 127 -13.88 -17.97 -7.99
C ALA A 127 -14.02 -19.51 -7.92
N LYS A 128 -13.92 -20.09 -6.71
CA LYS A 128 -14.10 -21.53 -6.48
C LYS A 128 -15.50 -22.02 -6.85
N ARG A 129 -16.55 -21.27 -6.51
CA ARG A 129 -17.94 -21.60 -6.91
C ARG A 129 -18.13 -21.59 -8.42
N LYS A 130 -17.30 -20.84 -9.15
CA LYS A 130 -17.26 -20.82 -10.63
C LYS A 130 -16.23 -21.80 -11.21
N HIS A 131 -15.62 -22.66 -10.40
CA HIS A 131 -14.58 -23.61 -10.81
C HIS A 131 -13.36 -22.95 -11.48
N LEU A 132 -13.00 -21.74 -11.05
CA LEU A 132 -11.87 -20.98 -11.58
C LEU A 132 -10.83 -20.68 -10.50
N LYS A 133 -9.56 -20.50 -10.89
CA LYS A 133 -8.56 -19.88 -10.00
C LYS A 133 -8.89 -18.40 -9.83
N THR A 134 -8.55 -17.81 -8.67
CA THR A 134 -8.82 -16.40 -8.36
C THR A 134 -8.35 -15.45 -9.47
N ARG A 135 -7.13 -15.65 -10.00
CA ARG A 135 -6.58 -14.80 -11.07
C ARG A 135 -7.37 -14.92 -12.38
N GLU A 136 -7.78 -16.14 -12.74
CA GLU A 136 -8.58 -16.39 -13.94
C GLU A 136 -9.96 -15.75 -13.80
N TYR A 137 -10.58 -15.88 -12.62
CA TYR A 137 -11.87 -15.28 -12.32
C TYR A 137 -11.82 -13.75 -12.42
N VAL A 138 -10.84 -13.11 -11.78
CA VAL A 138 -10.68 -11.64 -11.83
C VAL A 138 -10.42 -11.17 -13.27
N ARG A 139 -9.57 -11.89 -14.03
CA ARG A 139 -9.33 -11.57 -15.44
C ARG A 139 -10.61 -11.68 -16.28
N LYS A 140 -11.39 -12.75 -16.07
CA LYS A 140 -12.67 -12.93 -16.76
C LYS A 140 -13.64 -11.78 -16.46
N ILE A 141 -13.79 -11.40 -15.19
CA ILE A 141 -14.62 -10.24 -14.81
C ILE A 141 -14.12 -8.95 -15.46
N PHE A 142 -12.80 -8.74 -15.50
CA PHE A 142 -12.21 -7.59 -16.16
C PHE A 142 -12.55 -7.57 -17.66
N GLU A 143 -12.31 -8.68 -18.37
CA GLU A 143 -12.64 -8.80 -19.79
C GLU A 143 -14.14 -8.57 -20.05
N GLU A 144 -15.03 -9.15 -19.24
CA GLU A 144 -16.48 -8.96 -19.35
C GLU A 144 -16.91 -7.50 -19.10
N SER A 145 -16.31 -6.82 -18.12
CA SER A 145 -16.67 -5.45 -17.76
C SER A 145 -16.14 -4.42 -18.75
N PHE A 146 -14.98 -4.68 -19.37
CA PHE A 146 -14.30 -3.74 -20.25
C PHE A 146 -14.45 -4.06 -21.74
N LYS A 147 -14.94 -5.25 -22.13
CA LYS A 147 -15.38 -5.56 -23.50
C LYS A 147 -16.42 -4.56 -24.02
N THR A 148 -17.28 -4.07 -23.13
CA THR A 148 -18.32 -3.09 -23.48
C THR A 148 -17.76 -1.69 -23.78
N ILE A 149 -16.50 -1.40 -23.42
CA ILE A 149 -15.84 -0.10 -23.61
C ILE A 149 -15.00 -0.08 -24.89
N THR A 150 -14.41 -1.22 -25.26
CA THR A 150 -13.78 -1.41 -26.58
C THR A 150 -14.85 -1.94 -27.53
N GLY A 151 -15.71 -1.06 -28.04
CA GLY A 151 -16.57 -1.43 -29.16
C GLY A 151 -15.71 -1.94 -30.31
N GLU A 152 -15.64 -3.26 -30.47
CA GLU A 152 -15.78 -3.80 -31.81
C GLU A 152 -17.16 -3.30 -32.27
N SER A 153 -17.12 -2.23 -33.06
CA SER A 153 -18.23 -1.85 -33.91
C SER A 153 -18.61 -3.10 -34.69
N GLU A 154 -19.76 -3.69 -34.36
CA GLU A 154 -20.51 -4.47 -35.33
C GLU A 154 -20.88 -3.52 -36.48
N MET A 155 -19.98 -3.37 -37.45
CA MET A 155 -20.20 -3.02 -38.86
C MET A 155 -18.95 -3.40 -39.66
#